data_AF-A0A1R4ET70-F1
#
_entry.id   AF-A0A1R4ET70-F1
#
_cell.length_a   1.000
_cell.length_b   1.000
_cell.length_c   1.000
_cell.angle_alpha   90.00
_cell.angle_beta   90.00
_cell.angle_gamma   90.00
#
_symmetry.space_group_name_H-M   'P 1'
#
loop_
_entity.id
_entity.type
_entity.pdbx_description
1 polymer ?
#
loop_
_entity_poly.entity_id
_entity_poly.type
_entity_poly.pdbx_seq_one_letter_code
_entity_poly.pdbx_strand_id
1 'polypeptide(L)'
;MTEAAPFVHPYIPNSAPATREAMLRAVGASSTEELLEAIPEKLRLRRPLDVPAAFRSEFELDRHLQQVLAKNEPASDAPSFLGSGCYPHYVPAICDEINTRGEFLTAYAGETYEDHGKWQALYEYTSLMADLLEMDVVNVPTYDGYQALATSLRMAVRITGRPRVVIPDTIERGKRERVEGFLEGVAEVVTVASDAQTGAIDEAALAEAVDETVAAVLIESPNYLGVVEAGAERIAFADEVLGPLDRHDPDRKMRLVDALRLYLRLAGSMEDVSGQLGMHRHTLRTRLALISELTGRSLVEPDDRFELWLAVEMRDLTEAGE
;
A
#
# COMPACT_ATOMS: atom_id res chain seq x y z
N MET A 1 -36.30 10.82 -53.45
CA MET A 1 -35.68 10.85 -52.11
C MET A 1 -35.02 9.50 -51.92
N THR A 2 -33.72 9.41 -52.17
CA THR A 2 -32.95 8.18 -51.97
C THR A 2 -32.93 7.86 -50.47
N GLU A 3 -33.44 6.69 -50.09
CA GLU A 3 -33.30 6.14 -48.74
C GLU A 3 -31.82 6.25 -48.32
N ALA A 4 -31.57 6.95 -47.22
CA ALA A 4 -30.23 7.04 -46.67
C ALA A 4 -29.75 5.63 -46.32
N ALA A 5 -28.59 5.23 -46.83
CA ALA A 5 -28.02 3.92 -46.56
C ALA A 5 -27.89 3.68 -45.05
N PRO A 6 -28.15 2.46 -44.55
CA PRO A 6 -28.03 2.15 -43.14
C PRO A 6 -26.60 2.42 -42.65
N PHE A 7 -26.48 3.06 -41.50
CA PHE A 7 -25.18 3.34 -40.89
C PHE A 7 -24.51 2.04 -40.44
N VAL A 8 -23.38 1.71 -41.07
CA VAL A 8 -22.52 0.59 -40.69
C VAL A 8 -21.41 1.14 -39.81
N HIS A 9 -21.31 0.62 -38.59
CA HIS A 9 -20.35 1.11 -37.60
C HIS A 9 -19.01 0.37 -37.76
N PRO A 10 -17.87 1.09 -37.85
CA PRO A 10 -16.57 0.48 -38.16
C PRO A 10 -16.09 -0.53 -37.10
N TYR A 11 -16.47 -0.33 -35.83
CA TYR A 11 -16.10 -1.22 -34.71
C TYR A 11 -17.17 -2.25 -34.30
N ILE A 12 -18.29 -2.34 -35.02
CA ILE A 12 -19.35 -3.33 -34.73
C ILE A 12 -19.53 -4.20 -35.98
N PRO A 13 -18.83 -5.34 -36.07
CA PRO A 13 -18.81 -6.16 -37.30
C PRO A 13 -20.20 -6.63 -37.77
N ASN A 14 -21.11 -6.90 -36.83
CA ASN A 14 -22.49 -7.31 -37.10
C ASN A 14 -23.47 -6.13 -37.27
N SER A 15 -22.96 -4.90 -37.42
CA SER A 15 -23.77 -3.74 -37.83
C SER A 15 -24.03 -3.72 -39.33
N ALA A 16 -23.17 -4.36 -40.13
CA ALA A 16 -23.38 -4.51 -41.57
C ALA A 16 -24.62 -5.39 -41.83
N PRO A 17 -25.59 -4.93 -42.66
CA PRO A 17 -26.83 -5.67 -42.90
C PRO A 17 -26.61 -7.11 -43.37
N ALA A 18 -25.70 -7.32 -44.35
CA ALA A 18 -25.41 -8.64 -44.89
C ALA A 18 -24.83 -9.60 -43.84
N THR A 19 -23.91 -9.13 -42.99
CA THR A 19 -23.33 -9.91 -41.89
C THR A 19 -24.40 -10.27 -40.87
N ARG A 20 -25.22 -9.30 -40.46
CA ARG A 20 -26.31 -9.51 -39.50
C ARG A 20 -27.30 -10.56 -40.00
N GLU A 21 -27.74 -10.44 -41.25
CA GLU A 21 -28.66 -11.40 -41.85
C GLU A 21 -28.06 -12.82 -41.94
N ALA A 22 -26.77 -12.93 -42.30
CA ALA A 22 -26.09 -14.22 -42.33
C ALA A 22 -26.01 -14.86 -40.94
N MET A 23 -25.71 -14.08 -39.90
CA MET A 23 -25.69 -14.56 -38.52
C MET A 23 -27.08 -14.99 -38.04
N LEU A 24 -28.13 -14.20 -38.31
CA LEU A 24 -29.51 -14.54 -37.96
C LEU A 24 -29.97 -15.85 -38.61
N ARG A 25 -29.67 -16.04 -39.91
CA ARG A 25 -29.93 -17.32 -40.60
C ARG A 25 -29.18 -18.49 -39.97
N ALA A 26 -27.92 -18.30 -39.58
CA ALA A 26 -27.11 -19.36 -38.98
C ALA A 26 -27.65 -19.84 -37.63
N VAL A 27 -28.23 -18.94 -36.83
CA VAL A 27 -28.84 -19.28 -35.53
C VAL A 27 -30.34 -19.60 -35.61
N GLY A 28 -30.93 -19.52 -36.81
CA GLY A 28 -32.35 -19.80 -37.04
C GLY A 28 -33.32 -18.72 -36.52
N ALA A 29 -32.83 -17.51 -36.22
CA ALA A 29 -33.63 -16.39 -35.73
C ALA A 29 -34.07 -15.47 -36.87
N SER A 30 -35.25 -14.87 -36.72
CA SER A 30 -35.83 -13.92 -37.67
C SER A 30 -35.46 -12.46 -37.39
N SER A 31 -35.07 -12.15 -36.15
CA SER A 31 -34.76 -10.80 -35.69
C SER A 31 -33.79 -10.80 -34.50
N THR A 32 -33.22 -9.64 -34.17
CA THR A 32 -32.37 -9.51 -32.97
C THR A 32 -33.22 -9.58 -31.70
N GLU A 33 -34.45 -9.10 -31.77
CA GLU A 33 -35.44 -9.07 -30.70
C GLU A 33 -35.82 -10.47 -30.21
N GLU A 34 -35.86 -11.45 -31.11
CA GLU A 34 -36.09 -12.87 -30.79
C GLU A 34 -34.98 -13.42 -29.87
N LEU A 35 -33.72 -13.01 -30.09
CA LEU A 35 -32.58 -13.42 -29.25
C LEU A 35 -32.64 -12.82 -27.83
N LEU A 36 -33.45 -11.78 -27.63
CA LEU A 36 -33.63 -11.11 -26.34
C LEU A 36 -34.82 -11.67 -25.55
N GLU A 37 -35.49 -12.74 -26.03
CA GLU A 37 -36.67 -13.33 -25.39
C GLU A 37 -36.42 -13.71 -23.92
N ALA A 38 -35.21 -14.18 -23.62
CA ALA A 38 -34.76 -14.58 -22.28
C ALA A 38 -34.84 -13.45 -21.24
N ILE A 39 -34.86 -12.18 -21.66
CA ILE A 39 -35.04 -11.04 -20.76
C ILE A 39 -36.54 -10.86 -20.50
N PRO A 40 -37.03 -11.04 -19.26
CA PRO A 40 -38.44 -10.88 -18.94
C PRO A 40 -39.00 -9.52 -19.38
N GLU A 41 -40.20 -9.50 -19.96
CA GLU A 41 -40.79 -8.29 -20.55
C GLU A 41 -40.88 -7.11 -19.56
N LYS A 42 -41.12 -7.40 -18.28
CA LYS A 42 -41.18 -6.41 -17.20
C LYS A 42 -39.83 -5.72 -16.91
N LEU A 43 -38.72 -6.33 -17.32
CA LEU A 43 -37.37 -5.78 -17.15
C LEU A 43 -36.87 -5.06 -18.41
N ARG A 44 -37.58 -5.17 -19.55
CA ARG A 44 -37.17 -4.52 -20.79
C ARG A 44 -37.48 -3.03 -20.75
N LEU A 45 -36.48 -2.22 -21.05
CA LEU A 45 -36.66 -0.78 -21.22
C LEU A 45 -37.50 -0.51 -22.47
N ARG A 46 -38.69 0.08 -22.30
CA ARG A 46 -39.65 0.36 -23.40
C ARG A 46 -39.50 1.73 -24.04
N ARG A 47 -38.35 2.37 -23.80
CA ARG A 47 -38.00 3.68 -24.36
C ARG A 47 -36.55 3.64 -24.83
N PRO A 48 -36.16 4.52 -25.76
CA PRO A 48 -34.75 4.77 -26.02
C PRO A 48 -34.00 5.17 -24.74
N LEU A 49 -32.70 4.91 -24.73
CA LEU A 49 -31.80 5.48 -23.73
C LEU A 49 -31.84 7.01 -23.85
N ASP A 50 -31.84 7.68 -22.71
CA ASP A 50 -31.83 9.14 -22.65
C ASP A 50 -30.38 9.63 -22.73
N VAL A 51 -29.82 9.56 -23.94
CA VAL A 51 -28.43 9.92 -24.23
C VAL A 51 -28.35 10.80 -25.47
N PRO A 52 -27.32 11.67 -25.59
CA PRO A 52 -27.12 12.50 -26.78
C PRO A 52 -27.04 11.68 -28.07
N ALA A 53 -27.36 12.32 -29.19
CA ALA A 53 -27.19 11.69 -30.50
C ALA A 53 -25.72 11.31 -30.74
N ALA A 54 -25.52 10.14 -31.35
CA ALA A 54 -24.17 9.65 -31.65
C ALA A 54 -23.46 10.52 -32.70
N PHE A 55 -22.19 10.83 -32.45
CA PHE A 55 -21.29 11.30 -33.50
C PHE A 55 -21.09 10.18 -34.53
N ARG A 56 -21.15 10.51 -35.82
CA ARG A 56 -21.15 9.51 -36.91
C ARG A 56 -19.77 9.33 -37.54
N SER A 57 -18.81 10.19 -37.17
CA SER A 57 -17.42 10.10 -37.59
C SER A 57 -16.49 10.27 -36.40
N GLU A 58 -15.33 9.61 -36.47
CA GLU A 58 -14.24 9.78 -35.49
C GLU A 58 -13.80 11.25 -35.39
N PHE A 59 -13.79 11.97 -36.51
CA PHE A 59 -13.45 13.40 -36.57
C PHE A 59 -14.40 14.27 -35.73
N GLU A 60 -15.71 14.03 -35.81
CA GLU A 60 -16.67 14.80 -35.02
C GLU A 60 -16.53 14.51 -33.52
N LEU A 61 -16.29 13.24 -33.16
CA LEU A 61 -16.06 12.81 -31.79
C LEU A 61 -14.78 13.42 -31.22
N ASP A 62 -13.66 13.32 -31.95
CA ASP A 62 -12.37 13.90 -31.54
C ASP A 62 -12.51 15.41 -31.36
N ARG A 63 -13.07 16.13 -32.33
CA ARG A 63 -13.30 17.58 -32.22
C ARG A 63 -14.13 17.94 -30.99
N HIS A 64 -15.18 17.18 -30.69
CA HIS A 64 -15.99 17.40 -29.50
C HIS A 64 -15.18 17.18 -28.22
N LEU A 65 -14.42 16.09 -28.13
CA LEU A 65 -13.56 15.80 -26.99
C LEU A 65 -12.51 16.90 -26.78
N GLN A 66 -11.83 17.34 -27.83
CA GLN A 66 -10.86 18.44 -27.77
C GLN A 66 -11.51 19.74 -27.24
N GLN A 67 -12.74 20.05 -27.65
CA GLN A 67 -13.47 21.21 -27.12
C GLN A 67 -13.83 21.08 -25.64
N VAL A 68 -14.07 19.87 -25.15
CA VAL A 68 -14.32 19.61 -23.72
C VAL A 68 -13.02 19.73 -22.93
N LEU A 69 -11.94 19.09 -23.41
CA LEU A 69 -10.63 19.11 -22.75
C LEU A 69 -10.03 20.51 -22.70
N ALA A 70 -10.26 21.35 -23.72
CA ALA A 70 -9.80 22.74 -23.76
C ALA A 70 -10.42 23.65 -22.69
N LYS A 71 -11.39 23.15 -21.90
CA LYS A 71 -11.92 23.86 -20.72
C LYS A 71 -11.06 23.67 -19.48
N ASN A 72 -10.17 22.68 -19.48
CA ASN A 72 -9.22 22.44 -18.40
C ASN A 72 -7.93 23.24 -18.65
N GLU A 73 -7.23 23.57 -17.56
CA GLU A 73 -5.85 24.06 -17.61
C GLU A 73 -4.93 22.87 -17.31
N PRO A 74 -4.13 22.39 -18.27
CA PRO A 74 -3.29 21.22 -18.05
C PRO A 74 -2.09 21.59 -17.17
N ALA A 75 -1.70 20.67 -16.29
CA ALA A 75 -0.53 20.85 -15.43
C ALA A 75 0.81 20.90 -16.21
N SER A 76 0.80 20.63 -17.52
CA SER A 76 1.95 20.88 -18.40
C SER A 76 2.20 22.37 -18.64
N ASP A 77 1.16 23.20 -18.53
CA ASP A 77 1.19 24.60 -18.93
C ASP A 77 1.44 25.53 -17.72
N ALA A 78 1.42 24.98 -16.50
CA ALA A 78 1.71 25.70 -15.26
C ALA A 78 2.45 24.79 -14.25
N PRO A 79 3.45 25.31 -13.51
CA PRO A 79 4.12 24.54 -12.48
C PRO A 79 3.15 24.16 -11.35
N SER A 80 3.06 22.87 -11.03
CA SER A 80 2.25 22.36 -9.92
C SER A 80 3.15 21.93 -8.75
N PHE A 81 2.97 22.58 -7.60
CA PHE A 81 3.64 22.24 -6.34
C PHE A 81 2.66 21.70 -5.29
N LEU A 82 1.50 21.19 -5.73
CA LEU A 82 0.47 20.64 -4.83
C LEU A 82 0.92 19.36 -4.11
N GLY A 83 1.87 18.62 -4.69
CA GLY A 83 2.45 17.43 -4.07
C GLY A 83 1.42 16.36 -3.75
N SER A 84 1.40 15.89 -2.50
CA SER A 84 0.37 14.98 -1.99
C SER A 84 0.29 13.64 -2.76
N GLY A 85 1.44 13.08 -3.13
CA GLY A 85 1.52 11.79 -3.84
C GLY A 85 1.39 11.88 -5.36
N CYS A 86 1.16 13.07 -5.94
CA CYS A 86 1.21 13.28 -7.38
C CYS A 86 2.22 14.38 -7.71
N TYR A 87 3.33 14.00 -8.36
CA TYR A 87 4.44 14.89 -8.64
C TYR A 87 4.71 14.97 -10.14
N PRO A 88 4.88 16.18 -10.70
CA PRO A 88 5.28 16.33 -12.09
C PRO A 88 6.68 15.72 -12.28
N HIS A 89 6.80 14.79 -13.23
CA HIS A 89 8.05 14.14 -13.59
C HIS A 89 8.10 13.93 -15.11
N TYR A 90 9.31 13.84 -15.65
CA TYR A 90 9.50 13.52 -17.05
C TYR A 90 9.20 12.05 -17.29
N VAL A 91 8.20 11.77 -18.14
CA VAL A 91 7.91 10.43 -18.64
C VAL A 91 8.69 10.23 -19.95
N PRO A 92 9.67 9.31 -20.00
CA PRO A 92 10.43 9.06 -21.22
C PRO A 92 9.53 8.56 -22.37
N ALA A 93 9.84 8.98 -23.60
CA ALA A 93 9.04 8.61 -24.79
C ALA A 93 8.94 7.08 -25.03
N ILE A 94 9.89 6.30 -24.52
CA ILE A 94 9.83 4.84 -24.60
C ILE A 94 8.64 4.26 -23.81
N CYS A 95 8.16 4.95 -22.77
CA CYS A 95 6.98 4.52 -22.02
C CYS A 95 5.72 4.59 -22.90
N ASP A 96 5.56 5.63 -23.72
CA ASP A 96 4.44 5.74 -24.66
C ASP A 96 4.52 4.66 -25.75
N GLU A 97 5.72 4.41 -26.27
CA GLU A 97 5.94 3.34 -27.25
C GLU A 97 5.55 1.97 -26.67
N ILE A 98 5.97 1.64 -25.44
CA ILE A 98 5.63 0.36 -24.81
C ILE A 98 4.13 0.28 -24.49
N ASN A 99 3.55 1.33 -23.91
CA ASN A 99 2.15 1.33 -23.47
C ASN A 99 1.15 1.24 -24.62
N THR A 100 1.54 1.63 -25.84
CA THR A 100 0.68 1.60 -27.03
C THR A 100 0.81 0.30 -27.84
N ARG A 101 1.76 -0.58 -27.49
CA ARG A 101 1.89 -1.90 -28.11
C ARG A 101 0.67 -2.77 -27.81
N GLY A 102 0.09 -3.36 -28.85
CA GLY A 102 -1.12 -4.17 -28.73
C GLY A 102 -0.97 -5.34 -27.75
N GLU A 103 0.22 -5.92 -27.64
CA GLU A 103 0.53 -7.02 -26.73
C GLU A 103 0.47 -6.62 -25.25
N PHE A 104 0.62 -5.33 -24.93
CA PHE A 104 0.44 -4.79 -23.57
C PHE A 104 -0.92 -4.12 -23.39
N LEU A 105 -1.38 -3.37 -24.39
CA LEU A 105 -2.58 -2.54 -24.31
C LEU A 105 -3.87 -3.36 -24.38
N THR A 106 -3.90 -4.42 -25.19
CA THR A 106 -5.13 -5.17 -25.48
C THR A 106 -5.18 -6.54 -24.83
N ALA A 107 -4.03 -7.08 -24.41
CA ALA A 107 -3.97 -8.32 -23.66
C ALA A 107 -4.60 -8.13 -22.28
N TYR A 108 -5.47 -9.05 -21.86
CA TYR A 108 -6.07 -9.02 -20.53
C TYR A 108 -5.19 -9.78 -19.52
N ALA A 109 -5.78 -10.28 -18.43
CA ALA A 109 -5.10 -11.14 -17.45
C ALA A 109 -4.73 -12.49 -18.08
N GLY A 110 -3.61 -12.54 -18.80
CA GLY A 110 -2.93 -13.79 -19.18
C GLY A 110 -2.31 -14.46 -17.95
N GLU A 111 -2.50 -15.77 -17.83
CA GLU A 111 -1.86 -16.62 -16.82
C GLU A 111 -0.33 -16.65 -17.01
N THR A 112 0.40 -17.00 -15.95
CA THR A 112 1.89 -17.02 -15.94
C THR A 112 2.48 -17.94 -17.02
N TYR A 113 1.76 -18.98 -17.42
CA TYR A 113 2.21 -19.93 -18.44
C TYR A 113 1.84 -19.56 -19.87
N GLU A 114 0.99 -18.54 -20.07
CA GLU A 114 0.47 -18.15 -21.39
C GLU A 114 1.04 -16.82 -21.87
N ASP A 115 1.42 -15.93 -20.94
CA ASP A 115 1.84 -14.55 -21.23
C ASP A 115 3.24 -14.25 -20.68
N HIS A 116 4.24 -15.00 -21.16
CA HIS A 116 5.61 -14.98 -20.61
C HIS A 116 6.24 -13.59 -20.70
N GLY A 117 5.96 -12.84 -21.78
CA GLY A 117 6.52 -11.50 -21.98
C GLY A 117 6.03 -10.49 -20.93
N LYS A 118 4.72 -10.47 -20.65
CA LYS A 118 4.17 -9.59 -19.62
C LYS A 118 4.65 -10.00 -18.23
N TRP A 119 4.69 -11.29 -17.94
CA TRP A 119 5.14 -11.78 -16.63
C TRP A 119 6.65 -11.57 -16.41
N GLN A 120 7.47 -11.61 -17.46
CA GLN A 120 8.86 -11.16 -17.36
C GLN A 120 8.92 -9.68 -16.99
N ALA A 121 8.17 -8.80 -17.66
CA ALA A 121 8.17 -7.37 -17.35
C ALA A 121 7.70 -7.09 -15.91
N LEU A 122 6.70 -7.82 -15.43
CA LEU A 122 6.23 -7.74 -14.05
C LEU A 122 7.28 -8.24 -13.05
N TYR A 123 7.99 -9.33 -13.37
CA TYR A 123 9.09 -9.84 -12.55
C TYR A 123 10.22 -8.82 -12.41
N GLU A 124 10.65 -8.19 -13.51
CA GLU A 124 11.65 -7.12 -13.48
C GLU A 124 11.19 -5.95 -12.61
N TYR A 125 9.93 -5.51 -12.76
CA TYR A 125 9.34 -4.48 -11.91
C TYR A 125 9.38 -4.88 -10.43
N THR A 126 8.89 -6.06 -10.07
CA THR A 126 8.84 -6.49 -8.67
C THR A 126 10.24 -6.66 -8.08
N SER A 127 11.22 -7.09 -8.87
CA SER A 127 12.61 -7.25 -8.44
C SER A 127 13.25 -5.89 -8.16
N LEU A 128 13.10 -4.92 -9.06
CA LEU A 128 13.60 -3.56 -8.85
C LEU A 128 12.94 -2.87 -7.65
N MET A 129 11.64 -3.08 -7.45
CA MET A 129 10.93 -2.54 -6.30
C MET A 129 11.33 -3.22 -4.98
N ALA A 130 11.58 -4.54 -5.01
CA ALA A 130 12.07 -5.28 -3.84
C ALA A 130 13.44 -4.75 -3.40
N ASP A 131 14.36 -4.54 -4.35
CA ASP A 131 15.67 -3.94 -4.07
C ASP A 131 15.56 -2.50 -3.56
N LEU A 132 14.66 -1.68 -4.13
CA LEU A 132 14.47 -0.28 -3.72
C LEU A 132 13.85 -0.14 -2.32
N LEU A 133 12.91 -1.02 -1.99
CA LEU A 133 12.16 -0.99 -0.74
C LEU A 133 12.79 -1.85 0.36
N GLU A 134 13.86 -2.59 0.05
CA GLU A 134 14.50 -3.55 0.94
C GLU A 134 13.51 -4.60 1.50
N MET A 135 12.68 -5.16 0.60
CA MET A 135 11.64 -6.13 0.96
C MET A 135 11.86 -7.46 0.26
N ASP A 136 11.73 -8.58 0.99
CA ASP A 136 11.93 -9.94 0.43
C ASP A 136 10.94 -10.27 -0.70
N VAL A 137 9.72 -9.75 -0.63
CA VAL A 137 8.64 -10.06 -1.57
C VAL A 137 7.83 -8.80 -1.88
N VAL A 138 7.72 -8.49 -3.17
CA VAL A 138 6.84 -7.43 -3.70
C VAL A 138 5.84 -8.04 -4.67
N ASN A 139 4.57 -7.67 -4.53
CA ASN A 139 3.51 -8.11 -5.43
C ASN A 139 3.49 -7.27 -6.72
N VAL A 140 2.83 -7.78 -7.77
CA VAL A 140 2.52 -6.99 -8.97
C VAL A 140 1.75 -5.71 -8.60
N PRO A 141 1.84 -4.63 -9.43
CA PRO A 141 1.24 -3.35 -9.11
C PRO A 141 -0.23 -3.45 -8.67
N THR A 142 -0.57 -2.73 -7.61
CA THR A 142 -1.95 -2.56 -7.14
C THR A 142 -2.57 -1.30 -7.77
N TYR A 143 -3.84 -1.04 -7.47
CA TYR A 143 -4.58 0.06 -8.09
C TYR A 143 -4.01 1.45 -7.76
N ASP A 144 -3.75 1.73 -6.48
CA ASP A 144 -3.14 2.98 -6.02
C ASP A 144 -2.43 2.78 -4.67
N GLY A 145 -1.66 3.79 -4.25
CA GLY A 145 -0.95 3.75 -2.97
C GLY A 145 -1.86 3.82 -1.74
N TYR A 146 -3.11 4.28 -1.88
CA TYR A 146 -4.02 4.48 -0.75
C TYR A 146 -4.69 3.16 -0.37
N GLN A 147 -5.10 2.39 -1.38
CA GLN A 147 -5.56 1.02 -1.21
C GLN A 147 -4.42 0.13 -0.74
N ALA A 148 -3.20 0.28 -1.27
CA ALA A 148 -2.04 -0.48 -0.82
C ALA A 148 -1.81 -0.27 0.68
N LEU A 149 -1.73 0.99 1.12
CA LEU A 149 -1.64 1.37 2.53
C LEU A 149 -2.73 0.72 3.39
N ALA A 150 -3.99 0.92 3.02
CA ALA A 150 -5.13 0.41 3.78
C ALA A 150 -5.13 -1.14 3.85
N THR A 151 -4.71 -1.81 2.77
CA THR A 151 -4.58 -3.28 2.74
C THR A 151 -3.47 -3.75 3.68
N SER A 152 -2.31 -3.07 3.70
CA SER A 152 -1.19 -3.40 4.59
C SER A 152 -1.57 -3.31 6.07
N LEU A 153 -2.30 -2.26 6.47
CA LEU A 153 -2.79 -2.13 7.85
C LEU A 153 -3.76 -3.25 8.21
N ARG A 154 -4.65 -3.62 7.28
CA ARG A 154 -5.58 -4.74 7.48
C ARG A 154 -4.85 -6.09 7.55
N MET A 155 -3.76 -6.27 6.80
CA MET A 155 -2.89 -7.44 6.91
C MET A 155 -2.22 -7.49 8.29
N ALA A 156 -1.70 -6.38 8.80
CA ALA A 156 -1.10 -6.33 10.13
C ALA A 156 -2.10 -6.72 11.23
N VAL A 157 -3.32 -6.21 11.17
CA VAL A 157 -4.42 -6.61 12.07
C VAL A 157 -4.70 -8.11 11.97
N ARG A 158 -4.75 -8.67 10.76
CA ARG A 158 -4.98 -10.10 10.52
C ARG A 158 -3.87 -10.99 11.08
N ILE A 159 -2.61 -10.58 10.93
CA ILE A 159 -1.42 -11.31 11.37
C ILE A 159 -1.31 -11.29 12.90
N THR A 160 -1.48 -10.11 13.49
CA THR A 160 -1.28 -9.90 14.93
C THR A 160 -2.50 -10.25 15.77
N GLY A 161 -3.71 -10.18 15.19
CA GLY A 161 -4.98 -10.30 15.92
C GLY A 161 -5.30 -9.10 16.82
N ARG A 162 -4.52 -8.02 16.72
CA ARG A 162 -4.62 -6.83 17.58
C ARG A 162 -5.64 -5.83 17.02
N PRO A 163 -6.48 -5.21 17.86
CA PRO A 163 -7.64 -4.47 17.39
C PRO A 163 -7.38 -3.00 17.04
N ARG A 164 -6.18 -2.46 17.23
CA ARG A 164 -5.89 -1.02 17.02
C ARG A 164 -4.81 -0.77 15.98
N VAL A 165 -4.92 0.31 15.23
CA VAL A 165 -3.91 0.81 14.30
C VAL A 165 -3.68 2.29 14.58
N VAL A 166 -2.42 2.71 14.64
CA VAL A 166 -2.05 4.10 14.90
C VAL A 166 -1.69 4.80 13.59
N ILE A 167 -2.22 6.00 13.36
CA ILE A 167 -1.91 6.86 12.21
C ILE A 167 -1.59 8.30 12.66
N PRO A 168 -0.79 9.06 11.90
CA PRO A 168 -0.54 10.46 12.22
C PRO A 168 -1.75 11.34 11.89
N ASP A 169 -1.88 12.47 12.58
CA ASP A 169 -2.89 13.49 12.27
C ASP A 169 -2.63 14.20 10.93
N THR A 170 -1.37 14.24 10.50
CA THR A 170 -0.90 14.85 9.25
C THR A 170 -1.20 14.03 8.00
N ILE A 171 -1.66 12.79 8.13
CA ILE A 171 -2.04 11.95 6.98
C ILE A 171 -2.97 12.69 6.00
N GLU A 172 -2.73 12.50 4.70
CA GLU A 172 -3.59 13.04 3.65
C GLU A 172 -5.04 12.56 3.81
N ARG A 173 -6.01 13.45 3.52
CA ARG A 173 -7.43 13.18 3.76
C ARG A 173 -7.96 11.95 3.01
N GLY A 174 -7.65 11.82 1.72
CA GLY A 174 -8.04 10.67 0.91
C GLY A 174 -7.44 9.35 1.41
N LYS A 175 -6.18 9.36 1.86
CA LYS A 175 -5.56 8.20 2.53
C LYS A 175 -6.29 7.86 3.83
N ARG A 176 -6.60 8.84 4.68
CA ARG A 176 -7.38 8.63 5.91
C ARG A 176 -8.74 7.98 5.62
N GLU A 177 -9.51 8.55 4.70
CA GLU A 177 -10.83 8.01 4.32
C GLU A 177 -10.74 6.57 3.81
N ARG A 178 -9.65 6.22 3.08
CA ARG A 178 -9.39 4.85 2.63
C ARG A 178 -9.05 3.90 3.77
N VAL A 179 -8.17 4.31 4.69
CA VAL A 179 -7.78 3.52 5.86
C VAL A 179 -8.99 3.25 6.74
N GLU A 180 -9.75 4.29 7.09
CA GLU A 180 -10.96 4.19 7.92
C GLU A 180 -12.00 3.26 7.27
N GLY A 181 -12.25 3.42 5.97
CA GLY A 181 -13.20 2.55 5.25
C GLY A 181 -12.77 1.08 5.16
N PHE A 182 -11.47 0.79 5.06
CA PHE A 182 -10.97 -0.59 5.01
C PHE A 182 -10.90 -1.26 6.38
N LEU A 183 -10.74 -0.47 7.44
CA LEU A 183 -10.66 -0.95 8.82
C LEU A 183 -12.01 -0.89 9.55
N GLU A 184 -13.04 -0.32 8.94
CA GLU A 184 -14.40 -0.30 9.49
C GLU A 184 -14.87 -1.70 9.91
N GLY A 185 -15.21 -1.85 11.19
CA GLY A 185 -15.63 -3.11 11.79
C GLY A 185 -14.53 -4.16 11.95
N VAL A 186 -13.27 -3.82 11.68
CA VAL A 186 -12.10 -4.71 11.76
C VAL A 186 -11.11 -4.24 12.82
N ALA A 187 -10.80 -2.95 12.87
CA ALA A 187 -9.88 -2.35 13.84
C ALA A 187 -10.26 -0.90 14.14
N GLU A 188 -9.92 -0.43 15.33
CA GLU A 188 -9.97 0.97 15.71
C GLU A 188 -8.76 1.72 15.16
N VAL A 189 -9.01 2.89 14.56
CA VAL A 189 -7.97 3.80 14.06
C VAL A 189 -7.72 4.88 15.09
N VAL A 190 -6.52 4.88 15.68
CA VAL A 190 -6.06 5.84 16.67
C VAL A 190 -5.21 6.89 15.97
N THR A 191 -5.52 8.17 16.17
CA THR A 191 -4.73 9.27 15.61
C THR A 191 -3.76 9.81 16.64
N VAL A 192 -2.49 9.97 16.26
CA VAL A 192 -1.43 10.60 17.07
C VAL A 192 -1.11 11.98 16.51
N ALA A 193 -0.87 12.94 17.41
CA ALA A 193 -0.55 14.31 17.04
C ALA A 193 0.85 14.41 16.41
N SER A 194 1.02 15.40 15.54
CA SER A 194 2.34 15.82 15.06
C SER A 194 2.85 17.00 15.89
N ASP A 195 4.17 17.11 16.06
CA ASP A 195 4.81 18.25 16.69
C ASP A 195 4.52 19.52 15.88
N ALA A 196 3.99 20.54 16.57
CA ALA A 196 3.50 21.76 15.92
C ALA A 196 4.61 22.63 15.30
N GLN A 197 5.87 22.43 15.66
CA GLN A 197 7.00 23.22 15.15
C GLN A 197 7.67 22.55 13.95
N THR A 198 7.82 21.23 14.00
CA THR A 198 8.56 20.43 13.03
C THR A 198 7.64 19.76 12.02
N GLY A 199 6.40 19.45 12.40
CA GLY A 199 5.45 18.69 11.59
C GLY A 199 5.74 17.19 11.54
N ALA A 200 6.72 16.69 12.30
CA ALA A 200 6.99 15.27 12.49
C ALA A 200 5.99 14.65 13.48
N ILE A 201 5.85 13.34 13.50
CA ILE A 201 5.06 12.65 14.54
C ILE A 201 5.62 12.99 15.92
N ASP A 202 4.75 13.34 16.87
CA ASP A 202 5.14 13.55 18.26
C ASP A 202 5.54 12.19 18.86
N GLU A 203 6.83 12.05 19.19
CA GLU A 203 7.42 10.82 19.72
C GLU A 203 6.83 10.42 21.07
N ALA A 204 6.50 11.38 21.94
CA ALA A 204 5.92 11.11 23.24
C ALA A 204 4.47 10.65 23.10
N ALA A 205 3.69 11.33 22.26
CA ALA A 205 2.32 10.93 21.96
C ALA A 205 2.26 9.56 21.25
N LEU A 206 3.25 9.26 20.40
CA LEU A 206 3.37 7.95 19.77
C LEU A 206 3.69 6.85 20.80
N ALA A 207 4.67 7.09 21.68
CA ALA A 207 5.04 6.15 22.73
C ALA A 207 3.88 5.86 23.69
N GLU A 208 3.05 6.86 24.01
CA GLU A 208 1.84 6.67 24.84
C GLU A 208 0.73 5.89 24.11
N ALA A 209 0.60 6.07 22.79
CA ALA A 209 -0.43 5.42 21.99
C ALA A 209 -0.13 3.95 21.66
N VAL A 210 1.13 3.53 21.68
CA VAL A 210 1.58 2.18 21.32
C VAL A 210 1.60 1.27 22.56
N ASP A 211 0.72 0.28 22.54
CA ASP A 211 0.61 -0.75 23.58
C ASP A 211 0.42 -2.15 22.95
N GLU A 212 0.19 -3.18 23.77
CA GLU A 212 0.02 -4.55 23.31
C GLU A 212 -1.20 -4.80 22.40
N THR A 213 -2.11 -3.83 22.32
CA THR A 213 -3.32 -3.85 21.49
C THR A 213 -3.13 -3.22 20.12
N VAL A 214 -1.97 -2.60 19.84
CA VAL A 214 -1.66 -1.97 18.56
C VAL A 214 -1.06 -2.96 17.57
N ALA A 215 -1.74 -3.17 16.44
CA ALA A 215 -1.33 -4.03 15.34
C ALA A 215 -0.24 -3.43 14.47
N ALA A 216 -0.32 -2.12 14.22
CA ALA A 216 0.59 -1.39 13.35
C ALA A 216 0.57 0.10 13.65
N VAL A 217 1.70 0.75 13.33
CA VAL A 217 1.85 2.20 13.28
C VAL A 217 2.13 2.59 11.82
N LEU A 218 1.37 3.54 11.28
CA LEU A 218 1.65 4.13 9.99
C LEU A 218 2.69 5.25 10.15
N ILE A 219 3.80 5.11 9.43
CA ILE A 219 4.82 6.16 9.29
C ILE A 219 4.95 6.46 7.80
N GLU A 220 4.88 7.75 7.45
CA GLU A 220 5.12 8.22 6.08
C GLU A 220 6.40 9.05 6.08
N SER A 221 7.38 8.68 5.26
CA SER A 221 8.66 9.39 5.18
C SER A 221 9.05 9.60 3.71
N PRO A 222 8.99 10.84 3.18
CA PRO A 222 8.48 12.04 3.84
C PRO A 222 6.97 11.97 4.14
N ASN A 223 6.54 12.61 5.22
CA ASN A 223 5.12 12.71 5.57
C ASN A 223 4.38 13.72 4.67
N TYR A 224 3.07 13.88 4.85
CA TYR A 224 2.26 14.81 4.05
C TYR A 224 2.78 16.25 4.03
N LEU A 225 3.43 16.70 5.11
CA LEU A 225 4.03 18.03 5.23
C LEU A 225 5.45 18.12 4.62
N GLY A 226 5.98 17.01 4.11
CA GLY A 226 7.32 16.92 3.52
C GLY A 226 8.44 16.69 4.54
N VAL A 227 8.10 16.29 5.76
CA VAL A 227 9.06 16.05 6.85
C VAL A 227 9.54 14.60 6.79
N VAL A 228 10.85 14.38 6.98
CA VAL A 228 11.44 13.04 7.07
C VAL A 228 11.34 12.55 8.52
N GLU A 229 10.66 11.43 8.74
CA GLU A 229 10.29 10.91 10.08
C GLU A 229 11.44 10.11 10.71
N ALA A 230 12.48 10.79 11.19
CA ALA A 230 13.61 10.12 11.84
C ALA A 230 13.31 9.61 13.26
N GLY A 231 12.27 10.14 13.93
CA GLY A 231 11.92 9.79 15.31
C GLY A 231 11.04 8.54 15.40
N ALA A 232 9.96 8.51 14.63
CA ALA A 232 9.02 7.40 14.60
C ALA A 232 9.67 6.08 14.15
N GLU A 233 10.60 6.13 13.19
CA GLU A 233 11.38 4.96 12.76
C GLU A 233 12.20 4.36 13.92
N ARG A 234 12.77 5.18 14.82
CA ARG A 234 13.50 4.68 16.00
C ARG A 234 12.58 3.94 16.97
N ILE A 235 11.38 4.48 17.22
CA ILE A 235 10.40 3.87 18.13
C ILE A 235 9.93 2.52 17.56
N ALA A 236 9.62 2.48 16.26
CA ALA A 236 9.22 1.25 15.57
C ALA A 236 10.33 0.19 15.61
N PHE A 237 11.58 0.57 15.31
CA PHE A 237 12.73 -0.33 15.38
C PHE A 237 12.96 -0.85 16.80
N ALA A 238 12.88 0.01 17.82
CA ALA A 238 13.03 -0.41 19.20
C ALA A 238 11.92 -1.39 19.64
N ASP A 239 10.67 -1.19 19.22
CA ASP A 239 9.57 -2.15 19.47
C ASP A 239 9.75 -3.46 18.70
N GLU A 240 10.22 -3.42 17.46
CA GLU A 240 10.49 -4.63 16.69
C GLU A 240 11.53 -5.53 17.37
N VAL A 241 12.64 -4.94 17.80
CA VAL A 241 13.76 -5.66 18.40
C VAL A 241 13.46 -6.09 19.84
N LEU A 242 12.89 -5.20 20.66
CA LEU A 242 12.73 -5.43 22.10
C LEU A 242 11.30 -5.82 22.51
N GLY A 243 10.31 -5.59 21.66
CA GLY A 243 8.90 -5.95 21.92
C GLY A 243 8.65 -7.44 22.18
N PRO A 244 9.39 -8.42 21.60
CA PRO A 244 9.33 -9.81 22.05
C PRO A 244 9.68 -9.99 23.55
N LEU A 245 10.62 -9.20 24.07
CA LEU A 245 10.99 -9.24 25.49
C LEU A 245 9.89 -8.65 26.37
N ASP A 246 9.33 -7.51 25.95
CA ASP A 246 8.23 -6.85 26.67
C ASP A 246 6.98 -7.74 26.74
N ARG A 247 6.65 -8.42 25.63
CA ARG A 247 5.56 -9.40 25.58
C ARG A 247 5.78 -10.60 26.51
N HIS A 248 7.03 -11.02 26.70
CA HIS A 248 7.34 -12.16 27.57
C HIS A 248 7.39 -11.77 29.05
N ASP A 249 7.79 -10.54 29.37
CA ASP A 249 7.94 -10.03 30.74
C ASP A 249 7.15 -8.72 30.97
N PRO A 250 5.80 -8.73 30.81
CA PRO A 250 4.98 -7.50 30.88
C PRO A 250 5.02 -6.83 32.27
N ASP A 251 5.15 -7.63 33.34
CA ASP A 251 5.29 -7.13 34.71
C ASP A 251 6.71 -6.66 35.05
N ARG A 252 7.66 -6.74 34.08
CA ARG A 252 9.09 -6.45 34.25
C ARG A 252 9.75 -7.20 35.43
N LYS A 253 9.24 -8.38 35.79
CA LYS A 253 9.74 -9.19 36.92
C LYS A 253 11.07 -9.87 36.60
N MET A 254 11.23 -10.32 35.36
CA MET A 254 12.49 -10.87 34.88
C MET A 254 13.50 -9.78 34.50
N ARG A 255 13.06 -8.53 34.33
CA ARG A 255 13.91 -7.37 34.02
C ARG A 255 14.78 -7.65 32.78
N LEU A 256 14.20 -8.26 31.75
CA LEU A 256 14.95 -8.73 30.57
C LEU A 256 15.64 -7.57 29.84
N VAL A 257 14.91 -6.48 29.59
CA VAL A 257 15.48 -5.28 28.95
C VAL A 257 16.56 -4.65 29.82
N ASP A 258 16.40 -4.57 31.15
CA ASP A 258 17.46 -4.08 32.06
C ASP A 258 18.71 -4.96 32.02
N ALA A 259 18.52 -6.28 31.98
CA ALA A 259 19.61 -7.24 31.91
C ALA A 259 20.38 -7.12 30.60
N LEU A 260 19.67 -6.97 29.48
CA LEU A 260 20.25 -6.69 28.17
C LEU A 260 21.02 -5.36 28.19
N ARG A 261 20.38 -4.28 28.65
CA ARG A 261 20.96 -2.94 28.74
C ARG A 261 22.29 -2.93 29.50
N LEU A 262 22.30 -3.52 30.71
CA LEU A 262 23.52 -3.60 31.51
C LEU A 262 24.57 -4.51 30.88
N TYR A 263 24.16 -5.64 30.30
CA TYR A 263 25.08 -6.54 29.62
C TYR A 263 25.81 -5.86 28.46
N LEU A 264 25.09 -5.09 27.65
CA LEU A 264 25.67 -4.36 26.52
C LEU A 264 26.57 -3.21 26.98
N ARG A 265 26.12 -2.40 27.95
CA ARG A 265 26.91 -1.28 28.52
C ARG A 265 28.20 -1.73 29.20
N LEU A 266 28.18 -2.90 29.85
CA LEU A 266 29.32 -3.48 30.56
C LEU A 266 30.12 -4.43 29.66
N ALA A 267 30.06 -4.25 28.34
CA ALA A 267 30.82 -4.97 27.32
C ALA A 267 30.68 -6.51 27.39
N GLY A 268 29.59 -7.03 27.95
CA GLY A 268 29.34 -8.46 28.12
C GLY A 268 29.85 -9.07 29.45
N SER A 269 30.26 -8.24 30.41
CA SER A 269 30.78 -8.71 31.70
C SER A 269 29.69 -9.33 32.58
N MET A 270 29.58 -10.66 32.55
CA MET A 270 28.64 -11.41 33.38
C MET A 270 28.81 -11.15 34.88
N GLU A 271 30.04 -10.88 35.32
CA GLU A 271 30.36 -10.60 36.73
C GLU A 271 29.76 -9.27 37.15
N ASP A 272 30.07 -8.20 36.42
CA ASP A 272 29.65 -6.84 36.75
C ASP A 272 28.13 -6.70 36.64
N VAL A 273 27.53 -7.29 35.60
CA VAL A 273 26.08 -7.28 35.38
C VAL A 273 25.34 -8.03 36.50
N SER A 274 25.84 -9.21 36.89
CA SER A 274 25.24 -9.99 37.98
C SER A 274 25.33 -9.25 39.32
N GLY A 275 26.44 -8.54 39.56
CA GLY A 275 26.64 -7.70 40.73
C GLY A 275 25.68 -6.51 40.77
N GLN A 276 25.53 -5.79 39.65
CA GLN A 276 24.65 -4.62 39.58
C GLN A 276 23.17 -4.97 39.67
N LEU A 277 22.74 -6.10 39.09
CA LEU A 277 21.36 -6.54 39.17
C LEU A 277 21.02 -7.31 40.45
N GLY A 278 22.02 -7.61 41.28
CA GLY A 278 21.84 -8.40 42.51
C GLY A 278 21.33 -9.82 42.25
N MET A 279 21.73 -10.44 41.13
CA MET A 279 21.28 -11.78 40.75
C MET A 279 22.44 -12.75 40.57
N HIS A 280 22.16 -14.05 40.71
CA HIS A 280 23.19 -15.07 40.50
C HIS A 280 23.59 -15.18 39.01
N ARG A 281 24.87 -15.42 38.73
CA ARG A 281 25.41 -15.51 37.34
C ARG A 281 24.68 -16.56 36.48
N HIS A 282 24.22 -17.64 37.10
CA HIS A 282 23.44 -18.66 36.40
C HIS A 282 22.07 -18.11 35.93
N THR A 283 21.37 -17.37 36.79
CA THR A 283 20.12 -16.70 36.47
C THR A 283 20.30 -15.69 35.34
N LEU A 284 21.37 -14.89 35.40
CA LEU A 284 21.71 -13.95 34.33
C LEU A 284 21.93 -14.67 33.00
N ARG A 285 22.67 -15.80 33.01
CA ARG A 285 22.91 -16.59 31.80
C ARG A 285 21.62 -17.12 31.20
N THR A 286 20.70 -17.61 32.03
CA THR A 286 19.38 -18.07 31.57
C THR A 286 18.59 -16.92 30.94
N ARG A 287 18.61 -15.72 31.54
CA ARG A 287 17.92 -14.55 30.99
C ARG A 287 18.51 -14.10 29.65
N LEU A 288 19.85 -14.07 29.52
CA LEU A 288 20.52 -13.71 28.27
C LEU A 288 20.25 -14.73 27.15
N ALA A 289 20.23 -16.03 27.48
CA ALA A 289 19.85 -17.07 26.52
C ALA A 289 18.39 -16.90 26.05
N LEU A 290 17.48 -16.61 26.97
CA LEU A 290 16.08 -16.32 26.68
C LEU A 290 15.93 -15.06 25.82
N ILE A 291 16.73 -14.02 26.07
CA ILE A 291 16.73 -12.81 25.24
C ILE A 291 17.10 -13.15 23.80
N SER A 292 18.16 -13.92 23.57
CA SER A 292 18.54 -14.33 22.22
C SER A 292 17.47 -15.20 21.53
N GLU A 293 16.80 -16.07 22.29
CA GLU A 293 15.70 -16.89 21.76
C GLU A 293 14.50 -16.03 21.33
N LEU A 294 14.06 -15.12 22.19
CA LEU A 294 12.87 -14.30 21.95
C LEU A 294 13.06 -13.26 20.85
N THR A 295 14.25 -12.68 20.76
CA THR A 295 14.58 -11.63 19.77
C THR A 295 15.06 -12.20 18.45
N GLY A 296 15.41 -13.49 18.41
CA GLY A 296 16.07 -14.12 17.27
C GLY A 296 17.52 -13.64 17.03
N ARG A 297 18.10 -12.88 17.97
CA ARG A 297 19.39 -12.18 17.83
C ARG A 297 20.45 -12.74 18.77
N SER A 298 21.63 -13.03 18.24
CA SER A 298 22.77 -13.54 19.00
C SER A 298 23.46 -12.44 19.79
N LEU A 299 23.70 -12.67 21.08
CA LEU A 299 24.51 -11.77 21.92
C LEU A 299 26.03 -11.89 21.66
N VAL A 300 26.44 -12.79 20.76
CA VAL A 300 27.85 -13.05 20.42
C VAL A 300 28.19 -12.54 19.02
N GLU A 301 27.25 -12.60 18.08
CA GLU A 301 27.47 -12.09 16.72
C GLU A 301 27.51 -10.55 16.74
N PRO A 302 28.49 -9.91 16.08
CA PRO A 302 28.66 -8.46 16.15
C PRO A 302 27.46 -7.66 15.65
N ASP A 303 26.84 -8.09 14.55
CA ASP A 303 25.74 -7.37 13.89
C ASP A 303 24.47 -7.43 14.74
N ASP A 304 24.06 -8.62 15.16
CA ASP A 304 22.94 -8.83 16.08
C ASP A 304 23.13 -8.08 17.41
N ARG A 305 24.35 -8.09 17.94
CA ARG A 305 24.68 -7.36 19.18
C ARG A 305 24.63 -5.85 18.98
N PHE A 306 25.05 -5.35 17.82
CA PHE A 306 24.92 -3.94 17.47
C PHE A 306 23.45 -3.55 17.34
N GLU A 307 22.63 -4.39 16.71
CA GLU A 307 21.20 -4.17 16.56
C GLU A 307 20.47 -4.12 17.92
N LEU A 308 20.75 -5.07 18.81
CA LEU A 308 20.24 -5.09 20.18
C LEU A 308 20.69 -3.86 20.99
N TRP A 309 21.95 -3.42 20.81
CA TRP A 309 22.46 -2.20 21.45
C TRP A 309 21.76 -0.96 20.92
N LEU A 310 21.62 -0.85 19.61
CA LEU A 310 20.97 0.28 18.95
C LEU A 310 19.52 0.41 19.41
N ALA A 311 18.78 -0.71 19.49
CA ALA A 311 17.40 -0.71 19.95
C ALA A 311 17.26 -0.25 21.41
N VAL A 312 18.19 -0.67 22.29
CA VAL A 312 18.21 -0.22 23.69
C VAL A 312 18.52 1.27 23.79
N GLU A 313 19.52 1.76 23.07
CA GLU A 313 19.87 3.19 23.09
C GLU A 313 18.75 4.06 22.49
N MET A 314 18.11 3.61 21.40
CA MET A 314 16.96 4.30 20.80
C MET A 314 15.80 4.39 21.79
N ARG A 315 15.49 3.31 22.52
CA ARG A 315 14.45 3.31 23.55
C ARG A 315 14.82 4.22 24.73
N ASP A 316 16.06 4.18 25.18
CA ASP A 316 16.55 5.02 26.28
C ASP A 316 16.49 6.53 25.91
N LEU A 317 16.75 6.88 24.65
CA LEU A 317 16.62 8.26 24.16
C LEU A 317 15.17 8.75 24.14
N THR A 318 14.21 7.86 23.84
CA THR A 318 12.78 8.16 23.93
C THR A 318 12.33 8.34 25.38
N GLU A 319 12.81 7.49 26.31
CA GLU A 319 12.49 7.59 27.75
C GLU A 319 13.16 8.81 28.43
N ALA A 320 14.29 9.30 27.91
CA ALA A 320 15.02 10.44 28.46
C ALA A 320 14.56 11.83 27.95
N GLY A 321 13.58 11.87 27.03
CA GLY A 321 13.02 13.08 26.45
C GLY A 321 11.97 13.81 27.31
N GLU A 322 11.70 13.35 28.54
CA GLU A 322 10.91 14.06 29.57
C GLU A 322 11.68 15.23 30.23
#